data_AF-A0A2N9J2H2-F1
#
_entry.id   AF-A0A2N9J2H2-F1
#
_cell.length_a   1.000
_cell.length_b   1.000
_cell.length_c   1.000
_cell.angle_alpha   90.00
_cell.angle_beta   90.00
_cell.angle_gamma   90.00
#
_symmetry.space_group_name_H-M   'P 1'
#
loop_
_entity.id
_entity.type
_entity.pdbx_description
1 polymer ?
#
loop_
_entity_poly.entity_id
_entity_poly.type
_entity_poly.pdbx_seq_one_letter_code
_entity_poly.pdbx_strand_id
1 'polypeptide(L)'
;MMDLHQGTLMLLGPTMNAKVAFELSERIPHLGLRMKEHCNRALVFATRMKKLGLKVIYLGLEDHPDHNVLKSFHNKDYGFGGLLCLDMETEEKANRLMNHLQNTTQFGLMAVSLGYYETLMSCSTSSTSSELNAEEKALAGISPGLTKKVLLVHRGPTGSVPWTDVG
;
A
#
# COMPACT_ATOMS: atom_id res chain seq x y z
N MET A 1 26.97 -14.09 1.83
CA MET A 1 27.62 -13.61 0.59
C MET A 1 27.39 -14.71 -0.44
N MET A 2 26.68 -14.43 -1.54
CA MET A 2 26.14 -15.47 -2.43
C MET A 2 27.28 -16.20 -3.17
N ASP A 3 27.31 -17.54 -3.07
CA ASP A 3 28.27 -18.38 -3.79
C ASP A 3 27.87 -18.49 -5.27
N LEU A 4 28.80 -18.06 -6.14
CA LEU A 4 28.65 -18.02 -7.59
C LEU A 4 28.93 -19.37 -8.25
N HIS A 5 29.46 -20.36 -7.52
CA HIS A 5 29.93 -21.62 -8.09
C HIS A 5 28.98 -22.80 -7.86
N GLN A 6 28.08 -22.76 -6.86
CA GLN A 6 27.14 -23.86 -6.59
C GLN A 6 25.71 -23.40 -6.25
N GLY A 7 25.40 -22.11 -6.41
CA GLY A 7 24.11 -21.54 -5.98
C GLY A 7 22.97 -21.68 -6.99
N THR A 8 21.73 -21.65 -6.49
CA THR A 8 20.48 -21.53 -7.27
C THR A 8 20.53 -20.39 -8.30
N LEU A 9 21.32 -19.34 -8.02
CA LEU A 9 21.52 -18.21 -8.93
C LEU A 9 22.27 -18.60 -10.21
N MET A 10 23.22 -19.53 -10.12
CA MET A 10 23.94 -20.09 -11.28
C MET A 10 23.08 -21.13 -12.01
N LEU A 11 22.39 -21.99 -11.26
CA LEU A 11 21.60 -23.09 -11.84
C LEU A 11 20.31 -22.62 -12.53
N LEU A 12 19.62 -21.61 -11.97
CA LEU A 12 18.36 -21.09 -12.52
C LEU A 12 18.54 -19.78 -13.30
N GLY A 13 19.71 -19.13 -13.18
CA GLY A 13 20.02 -17.90 -13.88
C GLY A 13 19.17 -16.65 -13.58
N PRO A 14 18.49 -16.45 -12.42
CA PRO A 14 17.77 -15.22 -12.15
C PRO A 14 18.74 -14.08 -11.83
N THR A 15 19.48 -13.63 -12.85
CA THR A 15 20.41 -12.50 -12.75
C THR A 15 19.69 -11.20 -13.04
N MET A 16 19.92 -10.19 -12.21
CA MET A 16 19.33 -8.87 -12.40
C MET A 16 20.06 -8.14 -13.53
N ASN A 17 19.31 -7.55 -14.45
CA ASN A 17 19.87 -6.69 -15.49
C ASN A 17 20.64 -5.52 -14.85
N ALA A 18 21.88 -5.26 -15.30
CA ALA A 18 22.75 -4.24 -14.74
C ALA A 18 22.12 -2.82 -14.77
N LYS A 19 21.34 -2.49 -15.80
CA LYS A 19 20.59 -1.23 -15.88
C LYS A 19 19.53 -1.12 -14.78
N VAL A 20 18.79 -2.21 -14.55
CA VAL A 20 17.79 -2.27 -13.47
C VAL A 20 18.45 -2.16 -12.10
N ALA A 21 19.59 -2.83 -11.90
CA ALA A 21 20.37 -2.72 -10.67
C ALA A 21 20.85 -1.28 -10.42
N PHE A 22 21.32 -0.59 -11.47
CA PHE A 22 21.74 0.80 -11.38
C PHE A 22 20.56 1.72 -11.02
N GLU A 23 19.43 1.61 -11.73
CA GLU A 23 18.22 2.40 -11.46
C GLU A 23 17.68 2.19 -10.04
N LEU A 24 17.77 0.98 -9.50
CA LEU A 24 17.43 0.69 -8.11
C LEU A 24 18.43 1.33 -7.14
N SER A 25 19.73 1.27 -7.43
CA SER A 25 20.77 1.83 -6.58
C SER A 25 20.62 3.34 -6.41
N GLU A 26 20.21 4.06 -7.46
CA GLU A 26 19.92 5.49 -7.40
C GLU A 26 18.69 5.81 -6.52
N ARG A 27 17.79 4.83 -6.33
CA ARG A 27 16.53 4.99 -5.58
C ARG A 27 16.59 4.67 -4.08
N ILE A 28 17.62 3.94 -3.66
CA ILE A 28 17.82 3.53 -2.28
C ILE A 28 18.13 4.71 -1.35
N PRO A 29 19.03 5.65 -1.68
CA PRO A 29 19.41 6.75 -0.78
C PRO A 29 18.22 7.61 -0.32
N HIS A 30 17.22 7.82 -1.18
CA HIS A 30 16.03 8.61 -0.88
C HIS A 30 14.82 7.78 -0.43
N LEU A 31 14.99 6.47 -0.24
CA LEU A 31 13.93 5.58 0.25
C LEU A 31 13.39 6.01 1.61
N GLY A 32 14.28 6.41 2.54
CA GLY A 32 13.88 6.82 3.88
C GLY A 32 12.94 8.02 3.89
N LEU A 33 13.23 9.02 3.04
CA LEU A 33 12.37 10.22 2.89
C LEU A 33 10.98 9.85 2.36
N ARG A 34 10.93 8.97 1.35
CA ARG A 34 9.67 8.47 0.79
C ARG A 34 8.87 7.71 1.84
N MET A 35 9.51 6.77 2.55
CA MET A 35 8.85 5.97 3.58
C MET A 35 8.25 6.82 4.69
N LYS A 36 8.99 7.82 5.19
CA LYS A 36 8.49 8.73 6.23
C LYS A 36 7.21 9.44 5.79
N GLU A 37 7.20 9.98 4.58
CA GLU A 37 6.04 10.70 4.05
C GLU A 37 4.86 9.76 3.74
N HIS A 38 5.13 8.55 3.22
CA HIS A 38 4.10 7.52 3.02
C HIS A 38 3.40 7.15 4.33
N CYS A 39 4.18 6.92 5.39
CA CYS A 39 3.62 6.54 6.69
C CYS A 39 2.82 7.68 7.31
N ASN A 40 3.34 8.91 7.26
CA ASN A 40 2.65 10.08 7.81
C ASN A 40 1.27 10.27 7.15
N ARG A 41 1.23 10.25 5.81
CA ARG A 41 -0.03 10.38 5.09
C ARG A 41 -0.97 9.21 5.35
N ALA A 42 -0.47 7.96 5.32
CA ALA A 42 -1.32 6.79 5.58
C ALA A 42 -1.99 6.87 6.95
N LEU A 43 -1.28 7.30 7.99
CA LEU A 43 -1.85 7.51 9.32
C LEU A 43 -2.93 8.60 9.33
N VAL A 44 -2.70 9.74 8.66
CA VAL A 44 -3.70 10.82 8.55
C VAL A 44 -4.96 10.34 7.85
N PHE A 45 -4.83 9.66 6.71
CA PHE A 45 -5.96 9.11 5.97
C PHE A 45 -6.71 8.05 6.78
N ALA A 46 -5.99 7.10 7.39
CA ALA A 46 -6.59 6.06 8.20
C ALA A 46 -7.40 6.65 9.37
N THR A 47 -6.83 7.65 10.07
CA THR A 47 -7.50 8.33 11.18
C THR A 47 -8.74 9.09 10.72
N ARG A 48 -8.68 9.81 9.58
CA ARG A 48 -9.84 10.53 9.02
C ARG A 48 -10.95 9.57 8.59
N MET A 49 -10.62 8.51 7.86
CA MET A 49 -11.60 7.52 7.42
C MET A 49 -12.24 6.79 8.60
N LYS A 50 -11.47 6.49 9.66
CA LYS A 50 -12.00 5.92 10.89
C LYS A 50 -12.97 6.87 11.60
N LYS A 51 -12.66 8.17 11.67
CA LYS A 51 -13.58 9.20 12.23
C LYS A 51 -14.90 9.31 11.44
N LEU A 52 -14.87 9.02 10.14
CA LEU A 52 -16.08 8.96 9.30
C LEU A 52 -16.90 7.67 9.49
N GLY A 53 -16.47 6.75 10.36
CA GLY A 53 -17.17 5.49 10.61
C GLY A 53 -16.89 4.39 9.59
N LEU A 54 -15.87 4.55 8.75
CA LEU A 54 -15.48 3.52 7.78
C LEU A 54 -14.64 2.42 8.46
N LYS A 55 -14.78 1.18 7.97
CA LYS A 55 -13.97 0.04 8.40
C LYS A 55 -12.58 0.13 7.77
N VAL A 56 -11.62 0.65 8.52
CA VAL A 56 -10.23 0.82 8.08
C VAL A 56 -9.31 -0.16 8.81
N ILE A 57 -8.47 -0.86 8.07
CA ILE A 57 -7.44 -1.74 8.61
C ILE A 57 -6.08 -1.10 8.33
N TYR A 58 -5.42 -0.61 9.38
CA TYR A 58 -4.11 0.02 9.31
C TYR A 58 -3.33 -0.24 10.60
N LEU A 59 -2.08 -0.69 10.50
CA LEU A 59 -1.27 -1.06 11.67
C LEU A 59 -0.92 0.12 12.57
N GLY A 60 -0.96 1.35 12.05
CA GLY A 60 -0.73 2.55 12.84
C GLY A 60 -1.93 3.03 13.66
N LEU A 61 -3.10 2.41 13.52
CA LEU A 61 -4.25 2.70 14.37
C LEU A 61 -4.19 1.88 15.68
N GLU A 62 -4.52 2.50 16.80
CA GLU A 62 -4.41 1.88 18.14
C GLU A 62 -5.34 0.68 18.36
N ASP A 63 -6.43 0.58 17.58
CA ASP A 63 -7.37 -0.53 17.60
C ASP A 63 -6.92 -1.73 16.75
N HIS A 64 -5.83 -1.61 16.00
CA HIS A 64 -5.32 -2.74 15.24
C HIS A 64 -4.68 -3.77 16.20
N PRO A 65 -5.00 -5.08 16.08
CA PRO A 65 -4.51 -6.10 17.00
C PRO A 65 -2.97 -6.13 17.07
N ASP A 66 -2.31 -5.98 15.93
CA ASP A 66 -0.85 -5.97 15.84
C ASP A 66 -0.21 -4.58 16.03
N HIS A 67 -0.97 -3.56 16.45
CA HIS A 67 -0.42 -2.21 16.65
C HIS A 67 0.74 -2.23 17.67
N ASN A 68 0.52 -2.87 18.82
CA ASN A 68 1.51 -2.94 19.89
C ASN A 68 2.73 -3.80 19.50
N VAL A 69 2.50 -4.85 18.70
CA VAL A 69 3.55 -5.71 18.17
C VAL A 69 4.45 -4.90 17.24
N LEU A 70 3.88 -4.22 16.24
CA LEU A 70 4.67 -3.37 15.35
C LEU A 70 5.37 -2.25 16.13
N LYS A 71 4.70 -1.63 17.10
CA LYS A 71 5.27 -0.59 17.96
C LYS A 71 6.50 -1.04 18.76
N SER A 72 6.67 -2.34 19.03
CA SER A 72 7.82 -2.83 19.80
C SER A 72 9.12 -2.89 18.99
N PHE A 73 9.04 -3.01 17.66
CA PHE A 73 10.22 -3.12 16.77
C PHE A 73 10.23 -2.13 15.61
N HIS A 74 9.23 -1.27 15.46
CA HIS A 74 9.24 -0.26 14.41
C HIS A 74 10.24 0.86 14.69
N ASN A 75 10.72 1.48 13.62
CA ASN A 75 11.49 2.71 13.72
C ASN A 75 10.51 3.90 13.80
N LYS A 76 10.60 4.63 14.93
CA LYS A 76 9.77 5.81 15.23
C LYS A 76 9.90 6.93 14.19
N ASP A 77 11.05 7.06 13.54
CA ASP A 77 11.29 8.10 12.54
C ASP A 77 10.59 7.83 11.21
N TYR A 78 10.26 6.56 10.92
CA TYR A 78 9.60 6.14 9.68
C TYR A 78 8.09 5.93 9.83
N GLY A 79 7.60 5.40 10.96
CA GLY A 79 6.16 5.21 11.21
C GLY A 79 5.66 3.77 11.04
N PHE A 80 4.44 3.58 10.53
CA PHE A 80 3.72 2.28 10.51
C PHE A 80 3.44 1.73 9.09
N GLY A 81 4.13 2.24 8.07
CA GLY A 81 3.97 1.84 6.67
C GLY A 81 2.95 2.71 5.89
N GLY A 82 3.07 2.70 4.56
CA GLY A 82 2.17 3.42 3.63
C GLY A 82 0.96 2.61 3.13
N LEU A 83 0.77 1.39 3.65
CA LEU A 83 -0.28 0.48 3.21
C LEU A 83 -1.48 0.58 4.15
N LEU A 84 -2.68 0.80 3.61
CA LEU A 84 -3.92 0.80 4.38
C LEU A 84 -5.00 0.01 3.63
N CYS A 85 -5.89 -0.65 4.35
CA CYS A 85 -7.03 -1.32 3.73
C CYS A 85 -8.34 -0.66 4.16
N LEU A 86 -9.27 -0.58 3.23
CA LEU A 86 -10.62 -0.08 3.46
C LEU A 86 -11.58 -1.22 3.12
N ASP A 87 -12.36 -1.66 4.10
CA ASP A 87 -13.38 -2.66 3.87
C ASP A 87 -14.69 -1.97 3.48
N MET A 88 -15.11 -2.20 2.23
CA MET A 88 -16.37 -1.68 1.68
C MET A 88 -17.53 -2.67 1.78
N GLU A 89 -17.33 -3.79 2.48
CA GLU A 89 -18.25 -4.92 2.72
C GLU A 89 -18.56 -5.73 1.46
N THR A 90 -18.88 -5.05 0.35
CA THR A 90 -19.21 -5.66 -0.93
C THR A 90 -18.24 -5.23 -2.03
N GLU A 91 -17.98 -6.14 -2.95
CA GLU A 91 -17.12 -5.89 -4.11
C GLU A 91 -17.70 -4.76 -5.00
N GLU A 92 -19.02 -4.70 -5.16
CA GLU A 92 -19.67 -3.66 -5.96
C GLU A 92 -19.42 -2.25 -5.39
N LYS A 93 -19.53 -2.08 -4.06
CA LYS A 93 -19.23 -0.81 -3.38
C LYS A 93 -17.75 -0.45 -3.54
N ALA A 94 -16.86 -1.43 -3.41
CA ALA A 94 -15.42 -1.25 -3.63
C ALA A 94 -15.13 -0.79 -5.07
N ASN A 95 -15.67 -1.47 -6.07
CA ASN A 95 -15.50 -1.17 -7.50
C ASN A 95 -16.05 0.21 -7.86
N ARG A 96 -17.23 0.58 -7.34
CA ARG A 96 -17.80 1.92 -7.51
C ARG A 96 -16.92 3.01 -6.92
N LEU A 97 -16.40 2.80 -5.71
CA LEU A 97 -15.49 3.75 -5.06
C LEU A 97 -14.20 3.91 -5.87
N MET A 98 -13.57 2.82 -6.31
CA MET A 98 -12.34 2.90 -7.11
C MET A 98 -12.56 3.59 -8.45
N ASN A 99 -13.66 3.27 -9.14
CA ASN A 99 -14.03 3.90 -10.40
C ASN A 99 -14.19 5.42 -10.23
N HIS A 100 -14.91 5.85 -9.18
CA HIS A 100 -15.05 7.27 -8.87
C HIS A 100 -13.71 7.94 -8.53
N LEU A 101 -12.88 7.28 -7.73
CA LEU A 101 -11.58 7.82 -7.34
C LEU A 101 -10.63 8.01 -8.53
N GLN A 102 -10.66 7.08 -9.48
CA GLN A 102 -9.84 7.16 -10.70
C GLN A 102 -10.41 8.15 -11.72
N ASN A 103 -11.68 8.02 -12.09
CA ASN A 103 -12.25 8.72 -13.25
C ASN A 103 -12.80 10.12 -12.91
N THR A 104 -13.11 10.40 -11.64
CA THR A 104 -13.64 11.71 -11.24
C THR A 104 -12.61 12.53 -10.48
N THR A 105 -11.97 11.95 -9.46
CA THR A 105 -11.06 12.71 -8.59
C THR A 105 -9.59 12.62 -8.99
N GLN A 106 -9.24 11.71 -9.92
CA GLN A 106 -7.86 11.40 -10.32
C GLN A 106 -6.93 11.17 -9.12
N PHE A 107 -7.47 10.57 -8.05
CA PHE A 107 -6.79 10.42 -6.76
C PHE A 107 -5.69 9.35 -6.79
N GLY A 108 -5.84 8.35 -7.65
CA GLY A 108 -4.90 7.26 -7.81
C GLY A 108 -5.23 6.37 -9.00
N LEU A 109 -4.29 5.52 -9.36
CA LEU A 109 -4.43 4.57 -10.47
C LEU A 109 -4.87 3.20 -9.95
N MET A 110 -5.76 2.54 -10.70
CA MET A 110 -6.02 1.11 -10.49
C MET A 110 -4.86 0.30 -11.04
N ALA A 111 -4.03 -0.25 -10.15
CA ALA A 111 -2.91 -1.12 -10.52
C ALA A 111 -2.63 -2.12 -9.38
N VAL A 112 -2.17 -3.31 -9.77
CA VAL A 112 -1.78 -4.40 -8.84
C VAL A 112 -0.34 -4.26 -8.30
N SER A 113 0.33 -3.14 -8.59
CA SER A 113 1.71 -2.89 -8.14
C SER A 113 1.75 -2.20 -6.77
N LEU A 114 2.89 -2.31 -6.09
CA LEU A 114 3.19 -1.68 -4.81
C LEU A 114 4.49 -0.89 -4.93
N GLY A 115 4.62 0.20 -4.17
CA GLY A 115 5.89 0.96 -4.06
C GLY A 115 6.14 2.02 -5.15
N TYR A 116 5.16 2.30 -6.02
CA TYR A 116 5.24 3.37 -7.01
C TYR A 116 5.09 4.76 -6.40
N TYR A 117 5.44 5.83 -7.11
CA TYR A 117 5.31 7.18 -6.55
C TYR A 117 3.86 7.66 -6.50
N GLU A 118 2.94 7.10 -7.30
CA GLU A 118 1.52 7.47 -7.29
C GLU A 118 0.70 6.62 -6.32
N THR A 119 -0.44 7.15 -5.88
CA THR A 119 -1.41 6.36 -5.11
C THR A 119 -1.94 5.23 -5.98
N LEU A 120 -1.73 3.99 -5.53
CA LEU A 120 -2.24 2.81 -6.21
C LEU A 120 -3.40 2.20 -5.42
N MET A 121 -4.43 1.80 -6.14
CA MET A 121 -5.63 1.19 -5.56
C MET A 121 -5.87 -0.15 -6.23
N SER A 122 -6.22 -1.16 -5.43
CA SER A 122 -6.58 -2.48 -5.95
C SER A 122 -7.65 -3.16 -5.09
N CYS A 123 -8.57 -3.88 -5.75
CA CYS A 123 -9.51 -4.77 -5.09
C CYS A 123 -8.86 -6.15 -4.96
N SER A 124 -8.63 -6.61 -3.73
CA SER A 124 -7.91 -7.87 -3.50
C SER A 124 -8.70 -9.09 -3.93
N THR A 125 -10.02 -9.03 -3.79
CA THR A 125 -10.95 -10.14 -4.07
C THR A 125 -10.95 -10.54 -5.54
N SER A 126 -10.80 -9.56 -6.44
CA SER A 126 -10.86 -9.75 -7.90
C SER A 126 -9.49 -9.79 -8.57
N SER A 127 -8.42 -9.32 -7.91
CA SER A 127 -7.10 -9.13 -8.56
C SER A 127 -6.03 -10.12 -8.09
N THR A 128 -5.53 -10.01 -6.86
CA THR A 128 -4.34 -10.76 -6.40
C THR A 128 -4.66 -12.08 -5.69
N SER A 129 -5.92 -12.29 -5.34
CA SER A 129 -6.39 -13.49 -4.62
C SER A 129 -7.48 -14.22 -5.41
N SER A 130 -7.56 -14.02 -6.71
CA SER A 130 -8.54 -14.68 -7.59
C SER A 130 -8.41 -16.20 -7.60
N GLU A 131 -7.21 -16.73 -7.29
CA GLU A 131 -6.92 -18.17 -7.24
C GLU A 131 -7.39 -18.86 -5.94
N LEU A 132 -7.80 -18.09 -4.92
CA LEU A 132 -8.28 -18.64 -3.65
C LEU A 132 -9.79 -18.89 -3.67
N ASN A 133 -10.20 -20.05 -3.15
CA ASN A 133 -11.61 -20.38 -2.96
C ASN A 133 -12.25 -19.48 -1.88
N ALA A 134 -13.58 -19.40 -1.86
CA ALA A 134 -14.30 -18.52 -0.92
C ALA A 134 -13.99 -18.85 0.56
N GLU A 135 -13.81 -20.13 0.89
CA GLU A 135 -13.43 -20.58 2.23
C GLU A 135 -12.00 -20.15 2.60
N GLU A 136 -11.05 -20.23 1.66
CA GLU A 136 -9.67 -19.82 1.86
C GLU A 136 -9.54 -18.29 2.01
N LYS A 137 -10.35 -17.54 1.26
CA LYS A 137 -10.45 -16.07 1.41
C LYS A 137 -10.97 -15.68 2.79
N ALA A 138 -11.99 -16.38 3.28
CA ALA A 138 -12.52 -16.16 4.63
C ALA A 138 -11.49 -16.50 5.71
N LEU A 139 -10.76 -17.62 5.56
CA LEU A 139 -9.70 -18.04 6.48
C LEU A 139 -8.53 -17.03 6.50
N ALA A 140 -8.20 -16.45 5.35
CA ALA A 140 -7.17 -15.42 5.21
C ALA A 140 -7.62 -14.01 5.66
N GLY A 141 -8.86 -13.85 6.15
CA GLY A 141 -9.41 -12.56 6.56
C GLY A 141 -9.69 -11.58 5.42
N ILE A 142 -9.84 -12.10 4.18
CA ILE A 142 -10.13 -11.30 2.99
C ILE A 142 -11.64 -11.24 2.81
N SER A 143 -12.26 -10.15 3.25
CA SER A 143 -13.67 -9.90 2.97
C SER A 143 -13.89 -9.56 1.48
N PRO A 144 -15.07 -9.88 0.90
CA PRO A 144 -15.35 -9.61 -0.51
C PRO A 144 -15.20 -8.14 -0.90
N GLY A 145 -15.50 -7.20 0.00
CA GLY A 145 -15.32 -5.75 -0.19
C GLY A 145 -13.96 -5.19 0.21
N LEU A 146 -12.97 -6.04 0.53
CA LEU A 146 -11.66 -5.59 1.00
C LEU A 146 -10.89 -4.88 -0.13
N THR A 147 -10.85 -3.56 -0.05
CA THR A 147 -10.07 -2.72 -0.95
C THR A 147 -8.71 -2.45 -0.30
N LYS A 148 -7.63 -2.96 -0.91
CA LYS A 148 -6.27 -2.60 -0.49
C LYS A 148 -5.89 -1.29 -1.16
N LYS A 149 -5.60 -0.27 -0.35
CA LYS A 149 -5.14 1.03 -0.83
C LYS A 149 -3.68 1.20 -0.45
N VAL A 150 -2.87 1.46 -1.46
CA VAL A 150 -1.43 1.59 -1.32
C VAL A 150 -1.16 3.07 -1.50
N LEU A 151 -1.15 3.78 -0.39
CA LEU A 151 -1.00 5.23 -0.42
C LEU A 151 0.47 5.56 -0.58
N LEU A 152 0.85 5.88 -1.81
CA LEU A 152 2.19 6.32 -2.12
C LEU A 152 2.15 7.73 -2.71
N VAL A 153 3.13 8.52 -2.32
CA VAL A 153 3.10 9.96 -2.34
C VAL A 153 3.79 10.47 -3.58
N HIS A 154 2.98 10.99 -4.49
CA HIS A 154 3.44 11.83 -5.58
C HIS A 154 3.37 13.28 -5.10
N ARG A 155 4.48 13.99 -5.24
CA ARG A 155 4.49 15.45 -5.27
C ARG A 155 4.22 15.86 -6.72
N GLY A 156 2.95 16.00 -7.07
CA GLY A 156 2.56 16.50 -8.38
C GLY A 156 3.05 17.94 -8.62
N PRO A 157 3.30 18.33 -9.88
CA PRO A 157 3.70 19.69 -10.25
C PRO A 157 2.55 20.71 -10.15
N THR A 158 1.32 20.25 -9.94
CA THR A 158 0.15 21.11 -9.73
C THR A 158 0.05 21.51 -8.26
N GLY A 159 0.32 22.78 -8.00
CA GLY A 159 0.26 23.39 -6.68
C GLY A 159 -1.11 23.27 -6.01
N SER A 160 -1.05 23.45 -4.69
CA SER A 160 -2.12 23.92 -3.81
C SER A 160 -3.42 23.12 -3.77
N VAL A 161 -3.46 22.14 -2.88
CA VAL A 161 -4.54 22.16 -1.86
C VAL A 161 -3.86 22.00 -0.50
N PRO A 162 -3.77 23.06 0.31
CA PRO A 162 -3.46 22.93 1.73
C PRO A 162 -4.54 22.04 2.36
N TRP A 163 -4.16 20.87 2.85
CA TRP A 163 -5.10 19.91 3.49
C TRP A 163 -5.58 20.37 4.88
N THR A 164 -5.34 21.63 5.22
CA THR A 164 -5.86 22.35 6.39
C THR A 164 -7.29 22.86 6.18
N ASP A 165 -7.78 22.94 4.93
CA ASP A 165 -9.00 23.71 4.63
C ASP A 165 -10.21 22.86 4.17
N VAL A 166 -10.27 21.59 4.55
CA VAL A 166 -11.48 20.77 4.41
C VAL A 166 -11.91 20.29 5.79
N GLY A 167 -12.63 21.19 6.47
CA GLY A 167 -13.44 20.93 7.66
C GLY A 167 -14.89 20.61 7.31
#